data_AF-A0A5E3WAF5-F1
#
_entry.id   AF-A0A5E3WAF5-F1
#
_cell.length_a   1.000
_cell.length_b   1.000
_cell.length_c   1.000
_cell.angle_alpha   90.00
_cell.angle_beta   90.00
_cell.angle_gamma   90.00
#
_symmetry.space_group_name_H-M   'P 1'
#
loop_
_entity.id
_entity.type
_entity.pdbx_description
1 polymer ?
#
loop_
_entity_poly.entity_id
_entity_poly.type
_entity_poly.pdbx_seq_one_letter_code
_entity_poly.pdbx_strand_id
1 'polypeptide(L)'
;MSLSALVEDASSPSHFTEILTPVNSFFVQIRDVVRQNRGDDVYALCEGPIAEAKSDIFSSVAQYQQKHQRVTAQLQLSLRKLEVVEDEINLLVMEREFTEAQADMLDMRLGDLLEQNDPRLAHVRHAIAETTVAYRQVEVHTIESQGIGLAAMRELDTSVRALQREADELGDLQTATTRAITKAVESLSEQLAQLMSGAQSQ
;
A
#
# COMPACT_ATOMS: atom_id res chain seq x y z
N MET A 1 -9.14 11.92 4.84
CA MET A 1 -9.23 10.48 5.20
C MET A 1 -8.02 10.13 6.03
N SER A 2 -8.15 9.39 7.14
CA SER A 2 -7.00 8.99 7.97
C SER A 2 -6.31 7.76 7.37
N LEU A 3 -5.01 7.61 7.63
CA LEU A 3 -4.22 6.39 7.31
C LEU A 3 -4.90 5.11 7.82
N SER A 4 -5.50 5.19 9.00
CA SER A 4 -6.28 4.09 9.60
C SER A 4 -7.51 3.68 8.77
N ALA A 5 -8.21 4.64 8.16
CA ALA A 5 -9.38 4.35 7.32
C ALA A 5 -8.99 3.68 6.00
N LEU A 6 -7.87 4.09 5.39
CA LEU A 6 -7.30 3.45 4.20
C LEU A 6 -6.81 2.02 4.48
N VAL A 7 -6.31 1.78 5.70
CA VAL A 7 -5.84 0.45 6.14
C VAL A 7 -7.02 -0.50 6.38
N GLU A 8 -8.12 -0.05 6.98
CA GLU A 8 -9.32 -0.88 7.18
C GLU A 8 -9.99 -1.25 5.86
N ASP A 9 -10.11 -0.33 4.92
CA ASP A 9 -10.78 -0.57 3.64
C ASP A 9 -9.99 -1.56 2.76
N ALA A 10 -8.66 -1.41 2.72
CA ALA A 10 -7.80 -2.26 1.91
C ALA A 10 -7.60 -3.68 2.48
N SER A 11 -7.96 -3.91 3.74
CA SER A 11 -7.83 -5.20 4.42
C SER A 11 -9.14 -5.98 4.54
N SER A 12 -10.25 -5.50 3.99
CA SER A 12 -11.55 -6.17 4.13
C SER A 12 -11.71 -7.33 3.13
N PRO A 13 -11.75 -8.59 3.59
CA PRO A 13 -11.85 -9.79 2.73
C PRO A 13 -13.28 -10.09 2.24
N SER A 14 -14.24 -9.18 2.44
CA SER A 14 -15.68 -9.43 2.28
C SER A 14 -16.12 -9.73 0.84
N HIS A 15 -15.37 -9.30 -0.18
CA HIS A 15 -15.84 -9.41 -1.57
C HIS A 15 -15.65 -10.81 -2.21
N PHE A 16 -14.78 -11.68 -1.69
CA PHE A 16 -14.65 -13.05 -2.24
C PHE A 16 -15.85 -13.92 -1.88
N THR A 17 -16.31 -13.80 -0.64
CA THR A 17 -17.45 -14.56 -0.11
C THR A 17 -18.73 -14.22 -0.85
N GLU A 18 -18.84 -12.99 -1.35
CA GLU A 18 -19.96 -12.51 -2.16
C GLU A 18 -20.10 -13.24 -3.50
N ILE A 19 -19.00 -13.65 -4.15
CA ILE A 19 -19.02 -14.35 -5.46
C ILE A 19 -19.20 -15.86 -5.30
N LEU A 20 -18.65 -16.44 -4.24
CA LEU A 20 -18.68 -17.89 -4.03
C LEU A 20 -20.10 -18.45 -4.05
N THR A 21 -21.03 -17.78 -3.37
CA THR A 21 -22.42 -18.27 -3.21
C THR A 21 -23.19 -18.24 -4.53
N PRO A 22 -23.27 -17.11 -5.28
CA PRO A 22 -23.95 -17.07 -6.58
C PRO A 22 -23.35 -18.04 -7.60
N VAL A 23 -22.02 -18.05 -7.75
CA VAL A 23 -21.34 -18.91 -8.73
C VAL A 23 -21.57 -20.40 -8.41
N ASN A 24 -21.44 -20.79 -7.14
CA ASN A 24 -21.74 -22.17 -6.73
C ASN A 24 -23.19 -22.54 -7.02
N SER A 25 -24.14 -21.67 -6.66
CA SER A 25 -25.58 -21.90 -6.88
C SER A 25 -25.90 -22.13 -8.36
N PHE A 26 -25.35 -21.29 -9.24
CA PHE A 26 -25.60 -21.42 -10.68
C PHE A 26 -25.02 -22.69 -11.29
N PHE A 27 -23.79 -23.06 -10.95
CA PHE A 27 -23.22 -24.31 -11.48
C PHE A 27 -23.91 -25.55 -10.92
N VAL A 28 -24.47 -25.50 -9.70
CA VAL A 28 -25.37 -26.55 -9.18
C VAL A 28 -26.64 -26.64 -10.03
N GLN A 29 -27.27 -25.51 -10.35
CA GLN A 29 -28.46 -25.49 -11.21
C GLN A 29 -28.18 -26.04 -12.61
N ILE A 30 -27.09 -25.64 -13.26
CA ILE A 30 -26.69 -26.21 -14.57
C ILE A 30 -26.56 -27.72 -14.47
N ARG A 31 -25.85 -28.21 -13.45
CA ARG A 31 -25.66 -29.64 -13.21
C ARG A 31 -27.00 -30.37 -13.09
N ASP A 32 -27.91 -29.84 -12.29
CA ASP A 32 -29.23 -30.44 -12.07
C ASP A 32 -30.04 -30.47 -13.38
N VAL A 33 -29.97 -29.42 -14.19
CA VAL A 33 -30.70 -29.31 -15.46
C VAL A 33 -30.18 -30.28 -16.51
N VAL A 34 -28.87 -30.40 -16.65
CA VAL A 34 -28.28 -31.38 -17.58
C VAL A 34 -28.70 -32.79 -17.17
N ARG A 35 -28.62 -33.09 -15.87
CA ARG A 35 -28.97 -34.40 -15.33
C ARG A 35 -30.46 -34.73 -15.52
N GLN A 36 -31.35 -33.78 -15.20
CA GLN A 36 -32.80 -33.97 -15.30
C GLN A 36 -33.29 -34.09 -16.75
N ASN A 37 -32.75 -33.29 -17.68
CA ASN A 37 -33.27 -33.23 -19.06
C ASN A 37 -32.55 -34.15 -20.05
N ARG A 38 -31.28 -34.50 -19.80
CA ARG A 38 -30.45 -35.26 -20.74
C ARG A 38 -29.92 -36.57 -20.16
N GLY A 39 -30.16 -36.83 -18.88
CA GLY A 39 -29.72 -38.05 -18.19
C GLY A 39 -28.25 -38.02 -17.75
N ASP A 40 -27.87 -39.03 -16.97
CA ASP A 40 -26.56 -39.13 -16.32
C ASP A 40 -25.40 -39.27 -17.33
N ASP A 41 -25.63 -39.89 -18.48
CA ASP A 41 -24.61 -40.10 -19.52
C ASP A 41 -24.16 -38.77 -20.16
N VAL A 42 -25.10 -37.85 -20.42
CA VAL A 42 -24.78 -36.53 -20.95
C VAL A 42 -24.21 -35.64 -19.86
N TYR A 43 -24.69 -35.76 -18.62
CA TYR A 43 -24.07 -35.09 -17.48
C TYR A 43 -22.58 -35.45 -17.33
N ALA A 44 -22.22 -36.73 -17.45
CA ALA A 44 -20.83 -37.18 -17.35
C ALA A 44 -19.91 -36.51 -18.39
N LEU A 45 -20.42 -36.21 -19.58
CA LEU A 45 -19.69 -35.47 -20.62
C LEU A 45 -19.54 -33.98 -20.33
N CYS A 46 -20.50 -33.39 -19.61
CA CYS A 46 -20.51 -31.97 -19.27
C CYS A 46 -19.84 -31.64 -17.93
N GLU A 47 -19.66 -32.63 -17.05
CA GLU A 47 -19.11 -32.44 -15.70
C GLU A 47 -17.72 -31.79 -15.71
N GLY A 48 -16.83 -32.27 -16.60
CA GLY A 48 -15.48 -31.71 -16.76
C GLY A 48 -15.48 -30.23 -17.15
N PRO A 49 -16.10 -29.86 -18.30
CA PRO A 49 -16.20 -28.45 -18.72
C PRO A 49 -16.90 -27.53 -17.71
N ILE A 50 -17.92 -28.03 -17.00
CA ILE A 50 -18.60 -27.27 -15.93
C ILE A 50 -17.65 -26.99 -14.75
N ALA A 51 -16.90 -27.99 -14.32
CA ALA A 51 -15.92 -27.83 -13.25
C ALA A 51 -14.76 -26.89 -13.67
N GLU A 52 -14.31 -26.98 -14.92
CA GLU A 52 -13.27 -26.12 -15.49
C GLU A 52 -13.72 -24.66 -15.52
N ALA A 53 -14.88 -24.34 -16.09
CA ALA A 53 -15.40 -22.98 -16.15
C ALA A 53 -15.60 -22.35 -14.76
N LYS A 54 -16.06 -23.15 -13.79
CA LYS A 54 -16.17 -22.74 -12.38
C LYS A 54 -14.81 -22.44 -11.77
N SER A 55 -13.83 -23.30 -12.02
CA SER A 55 -12.44 -23.14 -11.56
C SER A 55 -11.80 -21.90 -12.15
N ASP A 56 -12.02 -21.60 -13.43
CA ASP A 56 -11.48 -20.43 -14.12
C ASP A 56 -12.01 -19.12 -13.52
N ILE A 57 -13.31 -19.06 -13.23
CA ILE A 57 -13.94 -17.90 -12.58
C ILE A 57 -13.31 -17.67 -11.21
N PHE A 58 -13.19 -18.70 -10.38
CA PHE A 58 -12.58 -18.57 -9.05
C PHE A 58 -11.09 -18.22 -9.12
N SER A 59 -10.36 -18.82 -10.05
CA SER A 59 -8.93 -18.55 -10.24
C SER A 59 -8.68 -17.11 -10.66
N SER A 60 -9.49 -16.59 -11.58
CA SER A 60 -9.40 -15.19 -12.04
C SER A 60 -9.67 -14.20 -10.90
N VAL A 61 -10.75 -14.40 -10.13
CA VAL A 61 -11.04 -13.55 -8.96
C VAL A 61 -9.92 -13.64 -7.91
N ALA A 62 -9.43 -14.84 -7.62
CA ALA A 62 -8.35 -15.05 -6.66
C ALA A 62 -7.05 -14.34 -7.09
N GLN A 63 -6.73 -14.34 -8.39
CA GLN A 63 -5.58 -13.61 -8.93
C GLN A 63 -5.69 -12.09 -8.72
N TYR A 64 -6.85 -11.50 -9.02
CA TYR A 64 -7.06 -10.06 -8.77
C TYR A 64 -6.95 -9.70 -7.29
N GLN A 65 -7.50 -10.53 -6.42
CA GLN A 65 -7.41 -10.34 -4.97
C GLN A 65 -5.98 -10.42 -4.45
N GLN A 66 -5.23 -11.45 -4.90
CA GLN A 66 -3.84 -11.60 -4.53
C GLN A 66 -3.01 -10.39 -5.02
N LYS A 67 -3.29 -9.88 -6.22
CA LYS A 67 -2.63 -8.69 -6.76
C LYS A 67 -2.97 -7.45 -5.92
N HIS A 68 -4.26 -7.22 -5.62
CA HIS A 68 -4.70 -6.10 -4.78
C HIS A 68 -4.03 -6.14 -3.40
N GLN A 69 -4.11 -7.29 -2.69
CA GLN A 69 -3.47 -7.48 -1.38
C GLN A 69 -1.95 -7.21 -1.42
N ARG A 70 -1.27 -7.65 -2.48
CA ARG A 70 0.16 -7.39 -2.65
C ARG A 70 0.46 -5.91 -2.79
N VAL A 71 -0.27 -5.19 -3.64
CA VAL A 71 -0.09 -3.75 -3.86
C VAL A 71 -0.41 -2.97 -2.57
N THR A 72 -1.48 -3.32 -1.87
CA THR A 72 -1.82 -2.74 -0.56
C THR A 72 -0.71 -2.95 0.46
N ALA A 73 -0.15 -4.16 0.57
CA ALA A 73 0.95 -4.43 1.50
C ALA A 73 2.21 -3.62 1.16
N GLN A 74 2.50 -3.45 -0.14
CA GLN A 74 3.60 -2.59 -0.61
C GLN A 74 3.36 -1.12 -0.27
N LEU A 75 2.13 -0.63 -0.47
CA LEU A 75 1.72 0.72 -0.08
C LEU A 75 1.93 0.97 1.42
N GLN A 76 1.47 0.04 2.26
CA GLN A 76 1.65 0.12 3.72
C GLN A 76 3.13 0.16 4.13
N LEU A 77 3.97 -0.65 3.48
CA LEU A 77 5.41 -0.63 3.74
C LEU A 77 6.05 0.70 3.33
N SER A 78 5.67 1.24 2.17
CA SER A 78 6.17 2.53 1.69
C SER A 78 5.76 3.69 2.58
N LEU A 79 4.53 3.69 3.11
CA LEU A 79 4.05 4.69 4.07
C LEU A 79 4.87 4.67 5.37
N ARG A 80 5.14 3.48 5.93
CA ARG A 80 6.00 3.36 7.12
C ARG A 80 7.42 3.85 6.87
N LYS A 81 7.97 3.59 5.68
CA LYS A 81 9.29 4.12 5.30
C LYS A 81 9.28 5.64 5.21
N LEU A 82 8.20 6.23 4.69
CA LEU A 82 8.05 7.68 4.62
C LEU A 82 8.05 8.29 6.03
N GLU A 83 7.31 7.71 6.97
CA GLU A 83 7.29 8.14 8.39
C GLU A 83 8.69 8.09 9.01
N VAL A 84 9.43 6.99 8.81
CA VAL A 84 10.79 6.84 9.33
C VAL A 84 11.74 7.92 8.76
N VAL A 85 11.67 8.18 7.45
CA VAL A 85 12.53 9.21 6.84
C VAL A 85 12.13 10.62 7.31
N GLU A 86 10.84 10.88 7.50
CA GLU A 86 10.35 12.14 8.06
C GLU A 86 10.89 12.36 9.49
N ASP A 87 10.82 11.34 10.34
CA ASP A 87 11.38 11.38 11.68
C ASP A 87 12.90 11.61 11.68
N GLU A 88 13.64 10.94 10.78
CA GLU A 88 15.08 11.14 10.63
C GLU A 88 15.43 12.57 10.21
N ILE A 89 14.67 13.16 9.27
CA ILE A 89 14.88 14.56 8.87
C ILE A 89 14.59 15.50 10.04
N ASN A 90 13.53 15.27 10.80
CA ASN A 90 13.21 16.09 11.97
C ASN A 90 14.35 16.04 13.01
N LEU A 91 14.93 14.86 13.25
CA LEU A 91 16.11 14.72 14.12
C LEU A 91 17.31 15.50 13.58
N LEU A 92 17.57 15.42 12.27
CA LEU A 92 18.65 16.19 11.65
C LEU A 92 18.39 17.71 11.74
N VAL A 93 17.14 18.17 11.65
CA VAL A 93 16.80 19.59 11.83
C VAL A 93 17.12 20.03 13.25
N MET A 94 16.72 19.26 14.26
CA MET A 94 17.03 19.55 15.66
C MET A 94 18.55 19.55 15.93
N GLU A 95 19.29 18.60 15.36
CA GLU A 95 20.75 18.55 15.49
C GLU A 95 21.41 19.77 14.86
N ARG A 96 20.93 20.20 13.70
CA ARG A 96 21.42 21.42 13.04
C ARG A 96 21.22 22.65 13.95
N GLU A 97 20.00 22.86 14.45
CA GLU A 97 19.70 23.99 15.35
C GLU A 97 20.57 23.97 16.61
N PHE A 98 20.79 22.78 17.18
CA PHE A 98 21.68 22.61 18.33
C PHE A 98 23.13 22.98 17.99
N THR A 99 23.68 22.43 16.91
CA THR A 99 25.08 22.66 16.50
C THR A 99 25.34 24.13 16.12
N GLU A 100 24.40 24.78 15.45
CA GLU A 100 24.43 26.22 15.14
C GLU A 100 24.47 27.05 16.43
N ALA A 101 23.57 26.78 17.38
CA ALA A 101 23.54 27.50 18.66
C ALA A 101 24.82 27.31 19.49
N GLN A 102 25.43 26.11 19.46
CA GLN A 102 26.71 25.87 20.14
C GLN A 102 27.86 26.63 19.48
N ALA A 103 27.94 26.65 18.15
CA ALA A 103 28.96 27.39 17.42
C ALA A 103 28.86 28.91 17.72
N ASP A 104 27.66 29.48 17.68
CA ASP A 104 27.42 30.89 17.98
C ASP A 104 27.79 31.26 19.43
N MET A 105 27.45 30.39 20.39
CA MET A 105 27.84 30.58 21.79
C MET A 105 29.36 30.61 21.96
N LEU A 106 30.06 29.69 21.29
CA LEU A 106 31.52 29.60 21.33
C LEU A 106 32.18 30.80 20.64
N ASP A 107 31.62 31.29 19.54
CA ASP A 107 32.11 32.48 18.84
C ASP A 107 31.98 33.75 19.69
N MET A 108 30.84 33.94 20.36
CA MET A 108 30.69 35.05 21.31
C MET A 108 31.73 34.98 22.43
N ARG A 109 31.88 33.80 23.04
CA ARG A 109 32.86 33.58 24.11
C ARG A 109 34.30 33.78 23.63
N LEU A 110 34.61 33.40 22.39
CA LEU A 110 35.91 33.66 21.78
C LEU A 110 36.16 35.16 21.62
N GLY A 111 35.14 35.91 21.18
CA GLY A 111 35.16 37.38 21.12
C GLY A 111 35.53 38.01 22.47
N ASP A 112 34.79 37.66 23.53
CA ASP A 112 35.04 38.17 24.89
C ASP A 112 36.47 37.88 25.37
N LEU A 113 36.99 36.68 25.09
CA LEU A 113 38.34 36.26 25.49
C LEU A 113 39.45 36.90 24.66
N LEU A 114 39.16 37.29 23.41
CA LEU A 114 40.07 38.04 22.56
C LEU A 114 40.17 39.49 23.03
N GLU A 115 39.06 40.10 23.44
CA GLU A 115 39.03 41.46 24.00
C GLU A 115 39.86 41.59 25.29
N GLN A 116 39.82 40.57 26.15
CA GLN A 116 40.64 40.53 27.37
C GLN A 116 42.15 40.45 27.10
N ASN A 117 42.54 39.88 25.95
CA ASN A 117 43.92 39.71 25.50
C ASN A 117 44.89 39.10 26.54
N ASP A 118 44.39 38.24 27.45
CA ASP A 118 45.25 37.55 28.43
C ASP A 118 46.08 36.45 27.71
N PRO A 119 47.42 36.48 27.75
CA PRO A 119 48.27 35.45 27.16
C PRO A 119 48.08 34.06 27.80
N ARG A 120 47.70 33.99 29.08
CA ARG A 120 47.48 32.73 29.81
C ARG A 120 46.29 31.96 29.26
N LEU A 121 45.32 32.66 28.66
CA LEU A 121 44.10 32.09 28.08
C LEU A 121 44.23 31.73 26.59
N ALA A 122 45.43 31.83 26.01
CA ALA A 122 45.65 31.51 24.59
C ALA A 122 45.23 30.08 24.21
N HIS A 123 45.49 29.10 25.08
CA HIS A 123 45.08 27.71 24.86
C HIS A 123 43.55 27.54 24.86
N VAL A 124 42.83 28.28 25.72
CA VAL A 124 41.37 28.27 25.78
C VAL A 124 40.78 28.86 24.50
N ARG A 125 41.32 30.00 24.03
CA ARG A 125 40.90 30.62 22.76
C ARG A 125 41.09 29.67 21.59
N HIS A 126 42.24 28.99 21.53
CA HIS A 126 42.52 28.02 20.48
C HIS A 126 41.54 26.84 20.51
N ALA A 127 41.32 26.25 21.69
CA ALA A 127 40.38 25.12 21.84
C ALA A 127 38.93 25.52 21.48
N ILE A 128 38.49 26.72 21.86
CA ILE A 128 37.17 27.24 21.48
C ILE A 128 37.08 27.39 19.96
N ALA A 129 38.08 28.01 19.32
CA ALA A 129 38.08 28.18 17.86
C ALA A 129 38.05 26.84 17.12
N GLU A 130 38.83 25.84 17.55
CA GLU A 130 38.80 24.50 16.97
C GLU A 130 37.43 23.82 17.15
N THR A 131 36.84 23.97 18.34
CA THR A 131 35.52 23.38 18.65
C THR A 131 34.41 24.05 17.83
N THR A 132 34.43 25.38 17.66
CA THR A 132 33.50 26.08 16.75
C THR A 132 33.62 25.52 15.33
N VAL A 133 34.84 25.37 14.81
CA VAL A 133 35.06 24.81 13.46
C VAL A 133 34.49 23.39 13.37
N ALA A 134 34.68 22.56 14.39
CA ALA A 134 34.12 21.21 14.44
C ALA A 134 32.58 21.23 14.41
N TYR A 135 31.92 22.08 15.20
CA TYR A 135 30.46 22.23 15.16
C TYR A 135 29.95 22.67 13.79
N ARG A 136 30.61 23.64 13.15
CA ARG A 136 30.25 24.08 11.79
C ARG A 136 30.45 22.99 10.74
N GLN A 137 31.45 22.11 10.90
CA GLN A 137 31.60 20.96 10.02
C GLN A 137 30.47 19.93 10.20
N VAL A 138 30.04 19.69 11.44
CA VAL A 138 28.86 18.85 11.72
C VAL A 138 27.60 19.47 11.10
N GLU A 139 27.43 20.79 11.19
CA GLU A 139 26.31 21.49 10.57
C GLU A 139 26.26 21.26 9.05
N VAL A 140 27.39 21.41 8.35
CA VAL A 140 27.49 21.18 6.90
C VAL A 140 27.08 19.75 6.54
N HIS A 141 27.62 18.75 7.25
CA HIS A 141 27.24 17.35 7.03
C HIS A 141 25.77 17.06 7.33
N THR A 142 25.21 17.73 8.33
CA THR A 142 23.79 17.63 8.68
C THR A 142 22.91 18.19 7.57
N ILE A 143 23.27 19.35 6.99
CA ILE A 143 22.57 19.94 5.84
C ILE A 143 22.62 19.00 4.62
N GLU A 144 23.80 18.42 4.33
CA GLU A 144 23.95 17.45 3.24
C GLU A 144 23.04 16.22 3.46
N SER A 145 23.03 15.68 4.68
CA SER A 145 22.21 14.51 5.06
C SER A 145 20.72 14.82 4.98
N GLN A 146 20.28 16.00 5.43
CA GLN A 146 18.90 16.48 5.26
C GLN A 146 18.52 16.55 3.78
N GLY A 147 19.42 17.04 2.92
CA GLY A 147 19.19 17.10 1.47
C GLY A 147 18.95 15.72 0.85
N ILE A 148 19.73 14.72 1.25
CA ILE A 148 19.55 13.31 0.85
C ILE A 148 18.21 12.77 1.36
N GLY A 149 17.89 12.99 2.64
CA GLY A 149 16.62 12.59 3.23
C GLY A 149 15.41 13.18 2.51
N LEU A 150 15.45 14.48 2.21
CA LEU A 150 14.38 15.17 1.47
C LEU A 150 14.20 14.62 0.05
N ALA A 151 15.29 14.24 -0.62
CA ALA A 151 15.21 13.57 -1.92
C ALA A 151 14.54 12.19 -1.79
N ALA A 152 14.95 11.39 -0.80
CA ALA A 152 14.35 10.09 -0.52
C ALA A 152 12.85 10.20 -0.18
N MET A 153 12.44 11.19 0.60
CA MET A 153 11.00 11.45 0.87
C MET A 153 10.22 11.72 -0.41
N ARG A 154 10.75 12.53 -1.34
CA ARG A 154 10.06 12.83 -2.61
C ARG A 154 9.92 11.58 -3.48
N GLU A 155 10.94 10.74 -3.53
CA GLU A 155 10.89 9.46 -4.25
C GLU A 155 9.85 8.51 -3.63
N LEU A 156 9.83 8.41 -2.29
CA LEU A 156 8.84 7.62 -1.56
C LEU A 156 7.43 8.15 -1.74
N ASP A 157 7.19 9.46 -1.66
CA ASP A 157 5.87 10.09 -1.91
C ASP A 157 5.39 9.80 -3.35
N THR A 158 6.29 9.89 -4.32
CA THR A 158 5.96 9.53 -5.72
C THR A 158 5.56 8.06 -5.83
N SER A 159 6.29 7.16 -5.17
CA SER A 159 5.99 5.73 -5.14
C SER A 159 4.66 5.45 -4.43
N VAL A 160 4.40 6.09 -3.29
CA VAL A 160 3.14 5.98 -2.53
C VAL A 160 1.96 6.40 -3.41
N ARG A 161 2.05 7.53 -4.12
CA ARG A 161 0.98 7.97 -5.02
C ARG A 161 0.73 7.01 -6.18
N ALA A 162 1.80 6.41 -6.73
CA ALA A 162 1.66 5.42 -7.80
C ALA A 162 0.99 4.14 -7.29
N LEU A 163 1.43 3.61 -6.14
CA LEU A 163 0.85 2.43 -5.50
C LEU A 163 -0.59 2.66 -5.06
N GLN A 164 -0.91 3.86 -4.57
CA GLN A 164 -2.27 4.23 -4.20
C GLN A 164 -3.20 4.17 -5.41
N ARG A 165 -2.81 4.77 -6.54
CA ARG A 165 -3.61 4.70 -7.77
C ARG A 165 -3.79 3.27 -8.26
N GLU A 166 -2.73 2.46 -8.23
CA GLU A 166 -2.83 1.05 -8.64
C GLU A 166 -3.74 0.25 -7.69
N ALA A 167 -3.68 0.51 -6.37
CA ALA A 167 -4.57 -0.12 -5.40
C ALA A 167 -6.03 0.25 -5.66
N ASP A 168 -6.32 1.54 -5.86
CA ASP A 168 -7.66 2.06 -6.13
C ASP A 168 -8.22 1.46 -7.45
N GLU A 169 -7.43 1.47 -8.53
CA GLU A 169 -7.81 0.87 -9.82
C GLU A 169 -8.09 -0.63 -9.72
N LEU A 170 -7.28 -1.37 -8.95
CA LEU A 170 -7.49 -2.79 -8.73
C LEU A 170 -8.72 -3.07 -7.86
N GLY A 171 -8.98 -2.24 -6.86
CA GLY A 171 -10.18 -2.34 -6.02
C GLY A 171 -11.46 -2.09 -6.82
N ASP A 172 -11.46 -1.06 -7.68
CA ASP A 172 -12.55 -0.76 -8.60
C ASP A 172 -12.78 -1.91 -9.59
N LEU A 173 -11.71 -2.42 -10.20
CA LEU A 173 -11.77 -3.53 -11.13
C LEU A 173 -12.31 -4.79 -10.45
N GLN A 174 -11.80 -5.13 -9.26
CA GLN A 174 -12.29 -6.27 -8.48
C GLN A 174 -13.79 -6.13 -8.21
N THR A 175 -14.24 -4.96 -7.76
CA THR A 175 -15.66 -4.70 -7.47
C THR A 175 -16.52 -4.81 -8.72
N ALA A 176 -16.08 -4.21 -9.83
CA ALA A 176 -16.78 -4.25 -11.11
C ALA A 176 -16.91 -5.68 -11.65
N THR A 177 -15.81 -6.44 -11.64
CA THR A 177 -15.79 -7.85 -12.09
C THR A 177 -16.66 -8.73 -11.20
N THR A 178 -16.59 -8.56 -9.88
CA THR A 178 -17.43 -9.27 -8.90
C THR A 178 -18.91 -9.05 -9.17
N ARG A 179 -19.31 -7.79 -9.37
CA ARG A 179 -20.70 -7.43 -9.68
C ARG A 179 -21.14 -7.95 -11.05
N ALA A 180 -20.29 -7.87 -12.06
CA ALA A 180 -20.58 -8.35 -13.41
C ALA A 180 -20.79 -9.87 -13.43
N ILE A 181 -19.91 -10.62 -12.77
CA ILE A 181 -20.04 -12.08 -12.62
C ILE A 181 -21.33 -12.42 -11.90
N THR A 182 -21.60 -11.80 -10.75
CA THR A 182 -22.80 -12.06 -9.96
C THR A 182 -24.09 -11.82 -10.77
N LYS A 183 -24.18 -10.68 -11.46
CA LYS A 183 -25.34 -10.37 -12.32
C LYS A 183 -25.49 -11.32 -13.50
N ALA A 184 -24.39 -11.68 -14.17
CA ALA A 184 -24.42 -12.63 -15.28
C ALA A 184 -24.91 -14.00 -14.80
N VAL A 185 -24.40 -14.44 -13.65
CA VAL A 185 -24.77 -15.69 -12.98
C VAL A 185 -26.26 -15.70 -12.59
N GLU A 186 -26.75 -14.64 -11.95
CA GLU A 186 -28.17 -14.50 -11.60
C GLU A 186 -29.08 -14.50 -12.83
N SER A 187 -28.73 -13.72 -13.87
CA SER A 187 -29.52 -13.66 -15.09
C SER A 187 -29.55 -14.99 -15.83
N LEU A 188 -28.41 -15.69 -15.91
CA LEU A 188 -28.35 -17.02 -16.49
C LEU A 188 -29.16 -18.02 -15.66
N SER A 189 -29.06 -17.99 -14.32
CA SER A 189 -29.89 -18.78 -13.40
C SER A 189 -31.39 -18.59 -13.64
N GLU A 190 -31.86 -17.34 -13.78
CA GLU A 190 -33.26 -17.04 -14.06
C GLU A 190 -33.72 -17.58 -15.42
N GLN A 191 -32.92 -17.38 -16.48
CA GLN A 191 -33.20 -17.92 -17.81
C GLN A 191 -33.30 -19.45 -17.78
N LEU A 192 -32.41 -20.10 -17.02
CA LEU A 192 -32.37 -21.54 -16.87
C LEU A 192 -33.61 -22.06 -16.11
N ALA A 193 -34.02 -21.38 -15.04
CA ALA A 193 -35.24 -21.68 -14.30
C ALA A 193 -36.50 -21.50 -15.16
N GLN A 194 -36.56 -20.44 -15.96
CA GLN A 194 -37.67 -20.20 -16.91
C GLN A 194 -37.77 -21.32 -17.95
N LEU A 195 -36.65 -21.72 -18.55
CA LEU A 195 -36.61 -22.84 -19.51
C LEU A 195 -37.09 -24.15 -18.87
N MET A 196 -36.71 -24.42 -17.62
CA MET A 196 -37.21 -25.60 -16.90
C MET A 196 -38.72 -25.57 -16.64
N SER A 197 -39.25 -24.41 -16.21
CA SER A 197 -40.70 -24.27 -15.96
C SER A 197 -41.54 -24.36 -17.25
N GLY A 198 -41.02 -23.86 -18.37
CA GLY A 198 -41.65 -23.99 -19.68
C GLY A 198 -41.62 -25.41 -20.25
N ALA A 199 -40.58 -26.18 -19.97
CA ALA A 199 -40.45 -27.57 -20.42
C ALA A 199 -41.42 -28.55 -19.73
N GLN A 200 -41.97 -28.21 -18.57
CA GLN A 200 -42.97 -29.04 -17.85
C GLN A 200 -44.41 -28.84 -18.36
N SER A 201 -44.64 -27.94 -19.31
CA SER A 201 -45.96 -27.56 -19.82
C SER A 201 -46.32 -28.19 -21.18
N GLN A 202 -45.53 -29.14 -21.67
CA GLN A 202 -45.75 -29.92 -22.90
C GLN A 202 -45.70 -31.41 -22.60
#